data_AF-A0A7S3T1F3-F1
#
_entry.id   AF-A0A7S3T1F3-F1
#
_cell.length_a   1.000
_cell.length_b   1.000
_cell.length_c   1.000
_cell.angle_alpha   90.00
_cell.angle_beta   90.00
_cell.angle_gamma   90.00
#
_symmetry.space_group_name_H-M   'P 1'
#
loop_
_entity.id
_entity.type
_entity.pdbx_description
1 polymer ?
#
loop_
_entity_poly.entity_id
_entity_poly.type
_entity_poly.pdbx_seq_one_letter_code
_entity_poly.pdbx_strand_id
1 'polypeptide(L)'
;NYNKEITMADQVPFPESLIPMLAAYVDAVHANYKARATPAQLEAAKAEEAAAGADIAAFMATMFAGIAEDFAAADADGDGIMSEAESAVFTTKMIEREVAAGKFGEKRPTEDVEMYAICNGINSEREGYSLPEFSCFTGKLLEMWGAKAAAEQQ
;
A
#
# COMPACT_ATOMS: atom_id res chain seq x y z
N ASN A 1 -20.02 1.89 0.44
CA ASN A 1 -20.42 0.95 1.52
C ASN A 1 -19.21 0.08 1.84
N TYR A 2 -18.19 0.66 2.47
CA TYR A 2 -16.84 0.07 2.62
C TYR A 2 -16.70 -0.83 3.87
N ASN A 3 -17.73 -0.90 4.71
CA ASN A 3 -17.77 -1.68 5.95
C ASN A 3 -18.20 -3.15 5.77
N LYS A 4 -18.20 -3.67 4.54
CA LYS A 4 -18.48 -5.09 4.31
C LYS A 4 -17.19 -5.86 4.61
N GLU A 5 -17.26 -6.85 5.49
CA GLU A 5 -16.14 -7.78 5.73
C GLU A 5 -15.69 -8.35 4.39
N ILE A 6 -14.47 -8.00 3.94
CA ILE A 6 -13.85 -8.61 2.76
C ILE A 6 -13.55 -10.05 3.15
N THR A 7 -14.22 -11.01 2.50
CA THR A 7 -14.00 -12.43 2.77
C THR A 7 -12.89 -12.98 1.86
N MET A 8 -12.34 -14.15 2.17
CA MET A 8 -11.35 -14.79 1.28
C MET A 8 -11.89 -15.08 -0.13
N ALA A 9 -13.22 -15.14 -0.30
CA ALA A 9 -13.86 -15.32 -1.62
C ALA A 9 -13.87 -14.04 -2.47
N ASP A 10 -13.63 -12.88 -1.85
CA ASP A 10 -13.57 -11.56 -2.51
C ASP A 10 -12.12 -11.16 -2.88
N GLN A 11 -11.14 -12.03 -2.60
CA GLN A 11 -9.73 -11.76 -2.93
C GLN A 11 -9.50 -11.89 -4.44
N VAL A 12 -9.31 -10.74 -5.08
CA VAL A 12 -8.81 -10.67 -6.45
C VAL A 12 -7.34 -11.16 -6.45
N PRO A 13 -6.95 -12.13 -7.29
CA PRO A 13 -5.56 -12.57 -7.35
C PRO A 13 -4.69 -11.47 -7.97
N PHE A 14 -3.45 -11.31 -7.46
CA PHE A 14 -2.51 -10.34 -8.03
C PHE A 14 -1.99 -10.85 -9.40
N PRO A 15 -2.16 -10.12 -10.51
CA PRO A 15 -1.69 -10.57 -11.81
C PRO A 15 -0.16 -10.72 -11.89
N GLU A 16 0.32 -11.87 -12.36
CA GLU A 16 1.76 -12.13 -12.50
C GLU A 16 2.45 -11.13 -13.44
N SER A 17 1.73 -10.62 -14.43
CA SER A 17 2.21 -9.60 -15.37
C SER A 17 2.61 -8.28 -14.69
N LEU A 18 2.07 -7.99 -13.50
CA LEU A 18 2.36 -6.77 -12.74
C LEU A 18 3.52 -6.95 -11.76
N ILE A 19 4.01 -8.18 -11.52
CA ILE A 19 5.10 -8.45 -10.57
C ILE A 19 6.35 -7.61 -10.89
N PRO A 20 6.82 -7.49 -12.15
CA PRO A 20 8.00 -6.67 -12.44
C PRO A 20 7.78 -5.18 -12.15
N MET A 21 6.57 -4.67 -12.37
CA MET A 21 6.22 -3.27 -12.10
C MET A 21 6.17 -3.02 -10.59
N LEU A 22 5.55 -3.94 -9.84
CA LEU A 22 5.54 -3.88 -8.38
C LEU A 22 6.95 -4.00 -7.78
N ALA A 23 7.81 -4.86 -8.34
CA ALA A 23 9.20 -4.98 -7.91
C ALA A 23 9.96 -3.65 -8.05
N ALA A 24 9.85 -3.02 -9.22
CA ALA A 24 10.49 -1.73 -9.48
C ALA A 24 9.95 -0.63 -8.55
N TYR A 25 8.63 -0.62 -8.31
CA TYR A 25 8.00 0.28 -7.36
C TYR A 25 8.55 0.09 -5.94
N VAL A 26 8.56 -1.15 -5.43
CA VAL A 26 9.07 -1.48 -4.09
C VAL A 26 10.53 -1.07 -3.95
N ASP A 27 11.38 -1.38 -4.93
CA ASP A 27 12.79 -1.01 -4.92
C ASP A 27 12.98 0.52 -4.86
N ALA A 28 12.20 1.27 -5.64
CA ALA A 28 12.28 2.73 -5.69
C ALA A 28 11.77 3.38 -4.39
N VAL A 29 10.65 2.91 -3.84
CA VAL A 29 10.11 3.38 -2.55
C VAL A 29 11.10 3.08 -1.43
N HIS A 30 11.62 1.86 -1.38
CA HIS A 30 12.58 1.43 -0.38
C HIS A 30 13.90 2.21 -0.45
N ALA A 31 14.41 2.50 -1.66
CA ALA A 31 15.60 3.32 -1.85
C ALA A 31 15.37 4.78 -1.37
N ASN A 32 14.21 5.37 -1.69
CA ASN A 32 13.85 6.71 -1.22
C ASN A 32 13.74 6.75 0.31
N TYR A 33 13.06 5.77 0.91
CA TYR A 33 12.94 5.61 2.35
C TYR A 33 14.31 5.55 3.03
N LYS A 34 15.20 4.65 2.59
CA LYS A 34 16.54 4.52 3.18
C LYS A 34 17.41 5.76 3.02
N ALA A 35 17.27 6.49 1.91
CA ALA A 35 18.07 7.68 1.66
C ALA A 35 17.62 8.89 2.49
N ARG A 36 16.36 8.93 2.94
CA ARG A 36 15.73 10.16 3.46
C ARG A 36 15.09 10.05 4.83
N ALA A 37 14.78 8.83 5.30
CA ALA A 37 14.27 8.63 6.64
C ALA A 37 15.32 9.02 7.69
N THR A 38 14.84 9.62 8.78
CA THR A 38 15.70 9.90 9.94
C THR A 38 16.09 8.61 10.65
N PRO A 39 17.18 8.59 11.43
CA PRO A 39 17.55 7.41 12.22
C PRO A 39 16.42 6.91 13.15
N ALA A 40 15.65 7.83 13.73
CA ALA A 40 14.51 7.46 14.58
C ALA A 40 13.39 6.75 13.79
N GLN A 41 13.11 7.20 12.56
CA GLN A 41 12.14 6.56 11.67
C GLN A 41 12.62 5.17 11.21
N LEU A 42 13.93 5.04 10.92
CA LEU A 42 14.53 3.75 10.57
C LEU A 42 14.40 2.72 11.71
N GLU A 43 14.66 3.13 12.95
CA GLU A 43 14.49 2.25 14.13
C GLU A 43 13.01 1.93 14.41
N ALA A 44 12.10 2.89 14.26
CA ALA A 44 10.67 2.65 14.40
C ALA A 44 10.16 1.62 13.37
N ALA A 45 10.62 1.69 12.12
CA ALA A 45 10.26 0.72 11.10
C ALA A 45 10.79 -0.68 11.39
N LYS A 46 12.00 -0.83 11.95
CA LYS A 46 12.49 -2.15 12.39
C LYS A 46 11.60 -2.77 13.47
N ALA A 47 11.10 -1.96 14.39
CA ALA A 47 10.16 -2.42 15.41
C ALA A 47 8.81 -2.83 14.80
N GLU A 48 8.35 -2.09 13.79
CA GLU A 48 7.13 -2.40 13.04
C GLU A 48 7.28 -3.67 12.20
N GLU A 49 8.41 -3.86 11.51
CA GLU A 49 8.75 -5.08 10.77
C GLU A 49 8.81 -6.31 11.70
N ALA A 50 9.39 -6.15 12.89
CA ALA A 50 9.39 -7.21 13.90
C ALA A 50 7.97 -7.56 14.39
N ALA A 51 7.11 -6.54 14.57
CA ALA A 51 5.71 -6.75 14.94
C ALA A 51 4.91 -7.44 13.82
N ALA A 52 5.11 -7.03 12.56
CA ALA A 52 4.50 -7.67 11.39
C ALA A 52 4.95 -9.13 11.23
N GLY A 53 6.23 -9.43 11.50
CA GLY A 53 6.74 -10.81 11.50
C GLY A 53 6.17 -11.70 12.62
N ALA A 54 5.77 -11.10 13.75
CA ALA A 54 5.20 -11.84 14.88
C ALA A 54 3.72 -12.19 14.68
N ASP A 55 2.93 -11.26 14.13
CA ASP A 55 1.51 -11.47 13.80
C ASP A 55 1.09 -10.63 12.57
N ILE A 56 1.38 -11.18 11.39
CA ILE A 56 1.09 -10.52 10.12
C ILE A 56 -0.42 -10.26 9.92
N ALA A 57 -1.28 -11.12 10.48
CA ALA A 57 -2.73 -11.00 10.34
C ALA A 57 -3.26 -9.81 11.15
N ALA A 58 -2.83 -9.66 12.40
CA ALA A 58 -3.19 -8.51 13.23
C ALA A 58 -2.61 -7.20 12.67
N PHE A 59 -1.38 -7.25 12.15
CA PHE A 59 -0.74 -6.11 11.48
C PHE A 59 -1.55 -5.65 10.28
N MET A 60 -1.90 -6.58 9.38
CA MET A 60 -2.72 -6.29 8.20
C MET A 60 -4.10 -5.76 8.58
N ALA A 61 -4.76 -6.32 9.60
CA ALA A 61 -6.07 -5.83 10.05
C ALA A 61 -6.03 -4.36 10.51
N THR A 62 -5.01 -3.98 11.27
CA THR A 62 -4.83 -2.59 11.74
C THR A 62 -4.56 -1.64 10.59
N MET A 63 -3.68 -2.03 9.67
CA MET A 63 -3.36 -1.25 8.49
C MET A 63 -4.59 -1.07 7.58
N PHE A 64 -5.38 -2.13 7.38
CA PHE A 64 -6.57 -2.07 6.54
C PHE A 64 -7.70 -1.22 7.10
N ALA A 65 -7.84 -1.12 8.43
CA ALA A 65 -8.80 -0.20 9.04
C ALA A 65 -8.53 1.25 8.62
N GLY A 66 -7.27 1.71 8.71
CA GLY A 66 -6.89 3.06 8.27
C GLY A 66 -7.02 3.26 6.76
N ILE A 67 -6.65 2.23 5.97
CA ILE A 67 -6.79 2.26 4.51
C ILE A 67 -8.25 2.44 4.08
N ALA A 68 -9.19 1.74 4.71
CA ALA A 68 -10.61 1.83 4.34
C ALA A 68 -11.18 3.23 4.61
N GLU A 69 -10.76 3.88 5.70
CA GLU A 69 -11.14 5.27 6.01
C GLU A 69 -10.59 6.25 4.97
N ASP A 70 -9.31 6.12 4.62
CA ASP A 70 -8.68 6.98 3.61
C ASP A 70 -9.28 6.77 2.22
N PHE A 71 -9.62 5.53 1.86
CA PHE A 71 -10.27 5.19 0.60
C PHE A 71 -11.64 5.88 0.53
N ALA A 72 -12.47 5.69 1.55
CA ALA A 72 -13.80 6.32 1.61
C ALA A 72 -13.74 7.86 1.60
N ALA A 73 -12.66 8.45 2.11
CA ALA A 73 -12.46 9.90 2.11
C ALA A 73 -11.91 10.45 0.78
N ALA A 74 -11.35 9.60 -0.07
CA ALA A 74 -10.81 9.96 -1.38
C ALA A 74 -11.80 9.69 -2.53
N ASP A 75 -12.67 8.68 -2.37
CA ASP A 75 -13.77 8.32 -3.26
C ASP A 75 -14.86 9.40 -3.24
N ALA A 76 -14.72 10.38 -4.13
CA ALA A 76 -15.48 11.62 -4.10
C ALA A 76 -16.88 11.47 -4.69
N ASP A 77 -17.06 10.55 -5.63
CA ASP A 77 -18.34 10.29 -6.29
C ASP A 77 -19.15 9.14 -5.64
N GLY A 78 -18.56 8.39 -4.72
CA GLY A 78 -19.24 7.35 -3.95
C GLY A 78 -19.40 6.02 -4.70
N ASP A 79 -18.72 5.82 -5.84
CA ASP A 79 -18.93 4.66 -6.70
C ASP A 79 -18.14 3.40 -6.28
N GLY A 80 -17.17 3.56 -5.37
CA GLY A 80 -16.34 2.48 -4.86
C GLY A 80 -15.13 2.11 -5.73
N ILE A 81 -14.86 2.88 -6.79
CA ILE A 81 -13.80 2.70 -7.77
C ILE A 81 -12.94 3.97 -7.81
N MET A 82 -11.72 3.86 -7.30
CA MET A 82 -10.76 4.93 -7.27
C MET A 82 -10.26 5.27 -8.68
N SER A 83 -10.61 6.45 -9.18
CA SER A 83 -10.04 7.04 -10.40
C SER A 83 -8.58 7.49 -10.19
N GLU A 84 -7.88 7.91 -11.25
CA GLU A 84 -6.51 8.43 -11.13
C GLU A 84 -6.45 9.66 -10.20
N ALA A 85 -7.42 10.57 -10.33
CA ALA A 85 -7.49 11.78 -9.52
C ALA A 85 -7.74 11.47 -8.05
N GLU A 86 -8.67 10.55 -7.76
CA GLU A 86 -8.97 10.14 -6.40
C GLU A 86 -7.82 9.31 -5.81
N SER A 87 -7.11 8.52 -6.62
CA SER A 87 -5.93 7.78 -6.19
C SER A 87 -4.83 8.72 -5.70
N ALA A 88 -4.62 9.88 -6.31
CA ALA A 88 -3.65 10.86 -5.83
C ALA A 88 -4.06 11.47 -4.46
N VAL A 89 -5.36 11.71 -4.27
CA VAL A 89 -5.92 12.15 -2.97
C VAL A 89 -5.74 11.05 -1.93
N PHE A 90 -6.04 9.82 -2.29
CA PHE A 90 -5.90 8.65 -1.43
C PHE A 90 -4.46 8.44 -0.96
N THR A 91 -3.48 8.46 -1.87
CA THR A 91 -2.05 8.37 -1.48
C THR A 91 -1.65 9.49 -0.54
N THR A 92 -2.13 10.71 -0.78
CA THR A 92 -1.85 11.86 0.10
C THR A 92 -2.39 11.63 1.50
N LYS A 93 -3.62 11.12 1.63
CA LYS A 93 -4.23 10.80 2.94
C LYS A 93 -3.48 9.71 3.69
N MET A 94 -3.10 8.64 2.99
CA MET A 94 -2.29 7.59 3.61
C MET A 94 -0.97 8.15 4.15
N ILE A 95 -0.30 8.99 3.36
CA ILE A 95 0.94 9.65 3.78
C ILE A 95 0.71 10.55 5.00
N GLU A 96 -0.34 11.39 5.00
CA GLU A 96 -0.68 12.24 6.14
C GLU A 96 -0.90 11.43 7.42
N ARG A 97 -1.58 10.28 7.31
CA ARG A 97 -1.78 9.34 8.42
C ARG A 97 -0.46 8.74 8.92
N GLU A 98 0.39 8.25 8.02
CA GLU A 98 1.71 7.69 8.40
C GLU A 98 2.61 8.76 9.05
N VAL A 99 2.62 9.99 8.52
CA VAL A 99 3.36 11.13 9.10
C VAL A 99 2.80 11.48 10.49
N ALA A 100 1.48 11.50 10.67
CA ALA A 100 0.86 11.74 11.97
C ALA A 100 1.21 10.63 12.99
N ALA A 101 1.47 9.41 12.52
CA ALA A 101 1.99 8.31 13.32
C ALA A 101 3.52 8.37 13.57
N GLY A 102 4.20 9.43 13.09
CA GLY A 102 5.63 9.64 13.26
C GLY A 102 6.51 8.88 12.27
N LYS A 103 5.92 8.30 11.21
CA LYS A 103 6.65 7.55 10.19
C LYS A 103 7.17 8.45 9.07
N PHE A 104 7.95 7.86 8.18
CA PHE A 104 8.40 8.54 6.97
C PHE A 104 7.23 8.70 6.00
N GLY A 105 7.06 9.90 5.43
CA GLY A 105 5.97 10.19 4.49
C GLY A 105 6.39 11.09 3.34
N GLU A 106 7.67 11.10 2.98
CA GLU A 106 8.08 11.86 1.81
C GLU A 106 7.98 11.02 0.55
N LYS A 107 7.03 11.41 -0.30
CA LYS A 107 6.72 10.74 -1.56
C LYS A 107 7.75 11.00 -2.65
N ARG A 108 7.94 10.03 -3.56
CA ARG A 108 8.61 10.28 -4.84
C ARG A 108 7.71 11.07 -5.80
N PRO A 109 8.26 11.87 -6.73
CA PRO A 109 7.46 12.63 -7.70
C PRO A 109 6.51 11.78 -8.56
N THR A 110 6.82 10.50 -8.79
CA THR A 110 6.05 9.59 -9.66
C THR A 110 5.23 8.54 -8.92
N GLU A 111 5.24 8.56 -7.58
CA GLU A 111 4.71 7.45 -6.78
C GLU A 111 3.20 7.24 -6.97
N ASP A 112 2.40 8.32 -7.05
CA ASP A 112 0.95 8.20 -7.28
C ASP A 112 0.64 7.54 -8.62
N VAL A 113 1.37 7.94 -9.66
CA VAL A 113 1.17 7.46 -11.03
C VAL A 113 1.55 5.99 -11.13
N GLU A 114 2.66 5.60 -10.52
CA GLU A 114 3.10 4.20 -10.47
C GLU A 114 2.14 3.33 -9.65
N MET A 115 1.71 3.81 -8.48
CA MET A 115 0.75 3.09 -7.63
C MET A 115 -0.59 2.91 -8.35
N TYR A 116 -1.12 3.99 -8.96
CA TYR A 116 -2.35 3.93 -9.75
C TYR A 116 -2.21 2.93 -10.89
N ALA A 117 -1.12 3.00 -11.68
CA ALA A 117 -0.91 2.09 -12.81
C ALA A 117 -0.89 0.61 -12.39
N ILE A 118 -0.26 0.29 -11.25
CA ILE A 118 -0.25 -1.07 -10.71
C ILE A 118 -1.65 -1.47 -10.26
N CYS A 119 -2.33 -0.66 -9.44
CA CYS A 119 -3.64 -1.01 -8.88
C CYS A 119 -4.71 -1.12 -9.97
N ASN A 120 -4.76 -0.17 -10.89
CA ASN A 120 -5.63 -0.19 -12.08
C ASN A 120 -5.34 -1.42 -12.96
N GLY A 121 -4.09 -1.86 -13.04
CA GLY A 121 -3.72 -3.06 -13.78
C GLY A 121 -4.24 -4.36 -13.20
N ILE A 122 -4.66 -4.39 -11.92
CA ILE A 122 -5.17 -5.60 -11.27
C ILE A 122 -6.45 -6.10 -11.94
N ASN A 123 -7.26 -5.17 -12.45
CA ASN A 123 -8.48 -5.49 -13.17
C ASN A 123 -8.51 -4.81 -14.53
N SER A 124 -8.29 -5.60 -15.58
CA SER A 124 -8.27 -5.08 -16.95
C SER A 124 -9.65 -4.83 -17.57
N GLU A 125 -10.74 -5.13 -16.86
CA GLU A 125 -12.10 -5.00 -17.39
C GLU A 125 -12.67 -3.58 -17.21
N ARG A 126 -12.05 -2.75 -16.37
CA ARG A 126 -12.45 -1.36 -16.15
C ARG A 126 -11.26 -0.45 -15.84
N GLU A 127 -11.50 0.85 -15.92
CA GLU A 127 -10.60 1.87 -15.39
C GLU A 127 -10.87 2.09 -13.89
N GLY A 128 -9.82 2.43 -13.15
CA GLY A 128 -9.81 2.58 -11.70
C GLY A 128 -9.62 1.27 -10.94
N TYR A 129 -9.59 1.37 -9.62
CA TYR A 129 -9.47 0.21 -8.74
C TYR A 129 -10.36 0.32 -7.51
N SER A 130 -10.86 -0.82 -7.05
CA SER A 130 -11.67 -0.97 -5.85
C SER A 130 -10.80 -1.21 -4.62
N LEU A 131 -11.38 -1.05 -3.43
CA LEU A 131 -10.70 -1.35 -2.17
C LEU A 131 -10.18 -2.81 -2.09
N PRO A 132 -10.91 -3.85 -2.53
CA PRO A 132 -10.37 -5.22 -2.60
C PRO A 132 -9.12 -5.35 -3.49
N GLU A 133 -9.07 -4.64 -4.62
CA GLU A 133 -7.90 -4.66 -5.51
C GLU A 133 -6.73 -3.90 -4.89
N PHE A 134 -6.97 -2.78 -4.22
CA PHE A 134 -5.94 -2.10 -3.42
C PHE A 134 -5.41 -2.97 -2.27
N SER A 135 -6.29 -3.75 -1.63
CA SER A 135 -5.89 -4.72 -0.60
C SER A 135 -5.04 -5.84 -1.17
N CYS A 136 -5.33 -6.30 -2.39
CA CYS A 136 -4.50 -7.26 -3.12
C CYS A 136 -3.11 -6.68 -3.41
N PHE A 137 -3.03 -5.45 -3.95
CA PHE A 137 -1.78 -4.72 -4.13
C PHE A 137 -0.98 -4.64 -2.82
N THR A 138 -1.63 -4.22 -1.73
CA THR A 138 -1.01 -4.04 -0.43
C THR A 138 -0.46 -5.35 0.13
N GLY A 139 -1.22 -6.44 0.04
CA GLY A 139 -0.77 -7.76 0.46
C GLY A 139 0.48 -8.20 -0.31
N LYS A 140 0.50 -7.99 -1.63
CA LYS A 140 1.67 -8.35 -2.45
C LYS A 140 2.87 -7.45 -2.19
N LEU A 141 2.66 -6.15 -1.96
CA LEU A 141 3.70 -5.20 -1.56
C LEU A 141 4.39 -5.67 -0.26
N LEU A 142 3.61 -6.03 0.77
CA LEU A 142 4.14 -6.50 2.05
C LEU A 142 4.94 -7.80 1.90
N GLU A 143 4.47 -8.74 1.08
CA GLU A 143 5.21 -9.97 0.77
C GLU A 143 6.61 -9.65 0.20
N MET A 144 6.68 -8.74 -0.77
CA MET A 144 7.94 -8.36 -1.42
C MET A 144 8.86 -7.57 -0.49
N TRP A 145 8.30 -6.69 0.33
CA TRP A 145 9.05 -5.95 1.34
C TRP A 145 9.65 -6.89 2.39
N GLY A 146 8.85 -7.83 2.91
CA GLY A 146 9.30 -8.82 3.89
C GLY A 146 10.43 -9.70 3.34
N ALA A 147 10.33 -10.13 2.07
CA ALA A 147 11.40 -10.87 1.40
C ALA A 147 12.69 -10.04 1.29
N LYS A 148 12.58 -8.73 1.02
CA LYS A 148 13.73 -7.83 0.93
C LYS A 148 14.40 -7.63 2.30
N ALA A 149 13.60 -7.37 3.34
CA ALA A 149 14.11 -7.23 4.71
C ALA A 149 14.85 -8.49 5.18
N ALA A 150 14.31 -9.68 4.87
CA ALA A 150 14.97 -10.95 5.21
C ALA A 150 16.31 -11.15 4.48
N ALA A 151 16.42 -10.72 3.21
CA ALA A 151 17.66 -10.82 2.43
C ALA A 151 18.77 -9.89 2.95
N GLU A 152 18.43 -8.77 3.58
CA GLU A 152 19.40 -7.82 4.14
C GLU A 152 19.94 -8.22 5.51
N GLN A 153 19.35 -9.23 6.15
CA GLN A 153 19.80 -9.77 7.45
C GLN A 153 20.77 -10.95 7.30
N GLN A 154 21.04 -11.41 6.07
CA GLN A 154 21.98 -12.49 5.74
C GLN A 154 23.35 -11.94 5.34
#